data_AF-A0AA37KGK0-F1
#
_entry.id   AF-A0AA37KGK0-F1
#
_cell.length_a   1.000
_cell.length_b   1.000
_cell.length_c   1.000
_cell.angle_alpha   90.00
_cell.angle_beta   90.00
_cell.angle_gamma   90.00
#
_symmetry.space_group_name_H-M   'P 1'
#
loop_
_entity.id
_entity.type
_entity.pdbx_description
1 polymer ?
#
loop_
_entity_poly.entity_id
_entity_poly.type
_entity_poly.pdbx_seq_one_letter_code
_entity_poly.pdbx_strand_id
1 'polypeptide(L)'
;MIGNGMLAFGVFAVIIIFLYMSFRFQRKADKVQTYEGVYNIELTNSFAGDSIAVYLNDSLLLDQTMPDANLKVEIKRFAEDNVLMVVDNKTDKTTPFNLNPEGSRVEVKKSGDVIYILEREADSLLE
;
A
#
# COMPACT_ATOMS: atom_id res chain seq x y z
N MET A 1 -24.84 -30.77 50.15
CA MET A 1 -24.55 -29.54 49.37
C MET A 1 -23.43 -29.80 48.33
N ILE A 2 -23.57 -30.84 47.50
CA ILE A 2 -22.52 -31.30 46.54
C ILE A 2 -22.80 -30.78 45.10
N GLY A 3 -24.05 -30.35 44.81
CA GLY A 3 -24.46 -29.88 43.48
C GLY A 3 -23.99 -28.47 43.10
N ASN A 4 -23.80 -27.55 44.07
CA ASN A 4 -23.36 -26.18 43.78
C ASN A 4 -21.91 -26.10 43.28
N GLY A 5 -21.04 -27.00 43.74
CA GLY A 5 -19.63 -27.02 43.31
C GLY A 5 -19.46 -27.50 41.87
N MET A 6 -20.31 -28.44 41.42
CA MET A 6 -20.27 -28.94 40.04
C MET A 6 -20.77 -27.90 39.04
N LEU A 7 -21.78 -27.10 39.42
CA LEU A 7 -22.27 -25.99 38.62
C LEU A 7 -21.20 -24.88 38.48
N ALA A 8 -20.52 -24.54 39.58
CA ALA A 8 -19.45 -23.54 39.57
C ALA A 8 -18.28 -23.95 38.66
N PHE A 9 -17.93 -25.24 38.60
CA PHE A 9 -16.88 -25.75 37.72
C PHE A 9 -17.26 -25.62 36.23
N GLY A 10 -18.51 -25.93 35.87
CA GLY A 10 -19.01 -25.77 34.50
C GLY A 10 -18.98 -24.31 34.04
N VAL A 11 -19.41 -23.38 34.88
CA VAL A 11 -19.38 -21.94 34.59
C VAL A 11 -17.94 -21.45 34.41
N PHE A 12 -17.02 -21.90 35.27
CA PHE A 12 -15.60 -21.53 35.20
C PHE A 12 -14.94 -22.05 33.91
N ALA A 13 -15.25 -23.28 33.50
CA ALA A 13 -14.75 -23.86 32.25
C ALA A 13 -15.22 -23.06 31.02
N VAL A 14 -16.49 -22.65 30.98
CA VAL A 14 -17.03 -21.83 29.88
C VAL A 14 -16.33 -20.47 29.83
N ILE A 15 -16.15 -19.79 30.97
CA ILE A 15 -15.44 -18.51 31.04
C ILE A 15 -14.01 -18.63 30.49
N ILE A 16 -13.26 -19.67 30.88
CA ILE A 16 -11.90 -19.91 30.39
C ILE A 16 -11.87 -20.11 28.86
N ILE A 17 -12.82 -20.88 28.31
CA ILE A 17 -12.91 -21.10 26.86
C ILE A 17 -13.19 -19.78 26.14
N PHE A 18 -14.12 -18.96 26.64
CA PHE A 18 -14.42 -17.65 26.06
C PHE A 18 -13.22 -16.69 26.13
N LEU A 19 -12.52 -16.62 27.26
CA LEU A 19 -11.29 -15.81 27.37
C LEU A 19 -10.20 -16.30 26.41
N TYR A 20 -9.99 -17.62 26.33
CA TYR A 20 -9.03 -18.20 25.40
C TYR A 20 -9.37 -17.88 23.94
N MET A 21 -10.64 -18.02 23.55
CA MET A 21 -11.11 -17.67 22.21
C MET A 21 -10.97 -16.17 21.95
N SER A 22 -11.36 -15.30 22.88
CA SER A 22 -11.21 -13.84 22.74
C SER A 22 -9.74 -13.42 22.56
N PHE A 23 -8.83 -13.95 23.37
CA PHE A 23 -7.39 -13.65 23.25
C PHE A 23 -6.76 -14.26 21.99
N ARG A 24 -7.14 -15.48 21.60
CA ARG A 24 -6.66 -16.11 20.37
C ARG A 24 -7.22 -15.40 19.13
N PHE A 25 -8.41 -14.84 19.20
CA PHE A 25 -9.07 -14.13 18.10
C PHE A 25 -8.41 -12.78 17.84
N GLN A 26 -8.04 -12.02 18.88
CA GLN A 26 -7.31 -10.76 18.72
C GLN A 26 -5.92 -10.94 18.09
N ARG A 27 -5.22 -12.05 18.39
CA ARG A 27 -3.91 -12.35 17.79
C ARG A 27 -3.94 -12.57 16.27
N LYS A 28 -5.11 -12.82 15.67
CA LYS A 28 -5.24 -12.99 14.22
C LYS A 28 -5.50 -11.68 13.47
N ALA A 29 -5.96 -10.63 14.16
CA ALA A 29 -6.26 -9.33 13.55
C ALA A 29 -5.03 -8.43 13.41
N ASP A 30 -3.98 -8.70 14.20
CA ASP A 30 -2.82 -7.79 14.36
C ASP A 30 -1.56 -8.22 13.60
N LYS A 31 -1.67 -9.19 12.70
CA LYS A 31 -0.65 -9.35 11.66
C LYS A 31 -0.93 -8.30 10.59
N VAL A 32 -0.59 -7.05 10.89
CA VAL A 32 -0.31 -6.06 9.84
C VAL A 32 0.73 -6.74 8.95
N GLN A 33 0.35 -7.14 7.74
CA GLN A 33 1.28 -7.67 6.77
C GLN A 33 2.22 -6.52 6.44
N THR A 34 3.31 -6.41 7.17
CA THR A 34 4.39 -5.49 6.87
C THR A 34 5.14 -6.09 5.71
N TYR A 35 4.99 -5.47 4.55
CA TYR A 35 5.77 -5.81 3.38
C TYR A 35 7.08 -5.06 3.44
N GLU A 36 8.18 -5.78 3.27
CA GLU A 36 9.49 -5.16 3.05
C GLU A 36 9.55 -4.66 1.60
N GLY A 37 10.00 -3.42 1.41
CA GLY A 37 10.04 -2.75 0.11
C GLY A 37 9.54 -1.31 0.18
N VAL A 38 10.24 -0.41 -0.52
CA VAL A 38 9.88 1.01 -0.62
C VAL A 38 9.86 1.40 -2.10
N TYR A 39 8.76 2.00 -2.53
CA TYR A 39 8.61 2.58 -3.85
C TYR A 39 9.01 4.05 -3.82
N ASN A 40 9.98 4.40 -4.65
CA ASN A 40 10.41 5.78 -4.86
C ASN A 40 9.87 6.26 -6.20
N ILE A 41 8.69 6.89 -6.19
CA ILE A 41 8.03 7.38 -7.40
C ILE A 41 8.46 8.83 -7.64
N GLU A 42 9.13 9.07 -8.75
CA GLU A 42 9.56 10.38 -9.20
C GLU A 42 8.75 10.78 -10.45
N LEU A 43 7.91 11.81 -10.30
CA LEU A 43 7.25 12.45 -11.42
C LEU A 43 8.12 13.59 -11.91
N THR A 44 8.46 13.57 -13.20
CA THR A 44 9.28 14.63 -13.78
C THR A 44 8.48 15.88 -14.09
N ASN A 45 9.14 17.03 -14.17
CA ASN A 45 8.53 18.30 -14.57
C ASN A 45 7.89 18.31 -15.98
N SER A 46 8.01 17.24 -16.77
CA SER A 46 7.28 17.06 -18.02
C SER A 46 5.75 17.16 -17.90
N PHE A 47 5.22 17.04 -16.68
CA PHE A 47 3.80 17.21 -16.39
C PHE A 47 3.42 18.64 -15.99
N ALA A 48 4.34 19.60 -15.98
CA ALA A 48 4.11 20.96 -15.49
C ALA A 48 2.84 21.58 -16.11
N GLY A 49 1.90 22.00 -15.26
CA GLY A 49 0.62 22.60 -15.67
C GLY A 49 -0.48 21.60 -16.04
N ASP A 50 -0.20 20.29 -16.01
CA ASP A 50 -1.21 19.25 -16.11
C ASP A 50 -1.75 18.84 -14.74
N SER A 51 -3.06 18.57 -14.68
CA SER A 51 -3.70 18.03 -13.49
C SER A 51 -3.66 16.52 -13.58
N ILE A 52 -2.89 15.92 -12.68
CA ILE A 52 -2.60 14.49 -12.69
C ILE A 52 -2.97 13.93 -11.32
N ALA A 53 -3.66 12.80 -11.34
CA ALA A 53 -3.89 11.97 -10.17
C ALA A 53 -3.02 10.70 -10.24
N VAL A 54 -2.38 10.35 -9.13
CA VAL A 54 -1.55 9.15 -9.00
C VAL A 54 -2.18 8.25 -7.95
N TYR A 55 -2.48 7.03 -8.35
CA TYR A 55 -3.01 5.99 -7.49
C TYR A 55 -2.03 4.85 -7.36
N LEU A 56 -2.05 4.21 -6.20
CA LEU A 56 -1.38 2.95 -5.94
C LEU A 56 -2.44 1.96 -5.48
N ASN A 57 -2.72 0.97 -6.34
CA ASN A 57 -3.91 0.14 -6.24
C ASN A 57 -5.19 1.02 -6.21
N ASP A 58 -5.88 1.05 -5.08
CA ASP A 58 -7.08 1.85 -4.81
C ASP A 58 -6.79 3.13 -4.02
N SER A 59 -5.56 3.32 -3.56
CA SER A 59 -5.17 4.44 -2.70
C SER A 59 -4.70 5.63 -3.52
N LEU A 60 -5.34 6.79 -3.32
CA LEU A 60 -4.90 8.06 -3.92
C LEU A 60 -3.64 8.57 -3.21
N LEU A 61 -2.56 8.71 -3.97
CA LEU A 61 -1.29 9.24 -3.47
C LEU A 61 -1.17 10.74 -3.70
N LEU A 62 -1.70 11.22 -4.82
CA LEU A 62 -1.55 12.60 -5.26
C LEU A 62 -2.69 12.97 -6.20
N ASP A 63 -3.30 14.13 -6.01
CA ASP A 63 -4.21 14.75 -6.99
C ASP A 63 -3.98 16.26 -6.97
N GLN A 64 -3.22 16.76 -7.95
CA GLN A 64 -2.94 18.18 -8.07
C GLN A 64 -2.49 18.57 -9.48
N THR A 65 -2.50 19.88 -9.75
CA THR A 65 -1.78 20.43 -10.90
C THR A 65 -0.28 20.37 -10.62
N MET A 66 0.46 19.73 -11.51
CA MET A 66 1.88 19.50 -11.33
C MET A 66 2.68 20.81 -11.42
N PRO A 67 3.61 21.04 -10.48
CA PRO A 67 4.51 22.18 -10.54
C PRO A 67 5.54 22.01 -11.67
N ASP A 68 6.23 23.09 -12.03
CA ASP A 68 7.42 23.04 -12.90
C ASP A 68 8.66 22.57 -12.12
N ALA A 69 8.53 21.40 -11.50
CA ALA A 69 9.57 20.75 -10.70
C ALA A 69 9.32 19.25 -10.65
N ASN A 70 10.37 18.47 -10.38
CA ASN A 70 10.22 17.04 -10.12
C ASN A 70 9.60 16.82 -8.74
N LEU A 71 8.60 15.94 -8.66
CA LEU A 71 7.99 15.53 -7.41
C LEU A 71 8.44 14.12 -7.07
N LYS A 72 8.88 13.90 -5.83
CA LYS A 72 9.26 12.59 -5.32
C LYS A 72 8.31 12.18 -4.22
N VAL A 73 7.79 10.95 -4.33
CA VAL A 73 6.90 10.35 -3.34
C VAL A 73 7.50 9.01 -2.94
N GLU A 74 7.71 8.84 -1.65
CA GLU A 74 8.20 7.59 -1.07
C GLU A 74 7.01 6.88 -0.41
N ILE A 75 6.72 5.65 -0.85
CA ILE A 75 5.63 4.84 -0.30
C ILE A 75 6.16 3.47 0.12
N LYS A 76 5.85 3.07 1.34
CA LYS A 76 6.13 1.71 1.81
C LYS A 76 5.16 0.73 1.17
N ARG A 77 5.67 -0.44 0.79
CA ARG A 77 4.86 -1.51 0.26
C ARG A 77 3.79 -1.95 1.27
N PHE A 78 2.59 -2.20 0.77
CA PHE A 78 1.44 -2.61 1.61
C PHE A 78 0.63 -3.77 1.03
N ALA A 79 0.99 -4.26 -0.16
CA ALA A 79 0.42 -5.45 -0.77
C ALA A 79 1.51 -6.25 -1.51
N GLU A 80 1.23 -7.52 -1.79
CA GLU A 80 2.14 -8.43 -2.48
C GLU A 80 2.48 -7.91 -3.87
N ASP A 81 1.45 -7.61 -4.66
CA ASP A 81 1.50 -6.94 -5.96
C ASP A 81 0.93 -5.52 -5.83
N ASN A 82 1.61 -4.53 -6.38
CA ASN A 82 1.12 -3.16 -6.42
C ASN A 82 1.07 -2.64 -7.86
N VAL A 83 0.01 -1.91 -8.19
CA VAL A 83 -0.18 -1.29 -9.49
C VAL A 83 -0.17 0.22 -9.31
N LEU A 84 0.76 0.90 -9.96
CA LEU A 84 0.78 2.34 -10.08
C LEU A 84 -0.15 2.74 -11.23
N MET A 85 -1.08 3.66 -10.97
CA MET A 85 -1.96 4.21 -12.01
C MET A 85 -1.79 5.72 -12.06
N VAL A 86 -1.42 6.22 -13.23
CA VAL A 86 -1.29 7.66 -13.49
C VAL A 86 -2.46 8.08 -14.36
N VAL A 87 -3.27 9.00 -13.84
CA VAL A 87 -4.50 9.50 -14.48
C VAL A 87 -4.30 10.96 -14.87
N ASP A 88 -4.53 11.29 -16.13
CA ASP A 88 -4.61 12.67 -16.59
C ASP A 88 -6.05 13.16 -16.42
N ASN A 89 -6.28 14.04 -15.44
CA ASN A 89 -7.62 14.51 -15.07
C ASN A 89 -8.29 15.36 -16.17
N LYS A 90 -7.54 15.85 -17.17
CA LYS A 90 -8.12 16.62 -18.29
C LYS A 90 -8.69 15.70 -19.37
N THR A 91 -8.06 14.53 -19.56
CA THR A 91 -8.37 13.61 -20.66
C THR A 91 -9.00 12.30 -20.20
N ASP A 92 -9.10 12.09 -18.89
CA ASP A 92 -9.50 10.82 -18.24
C ASP A 92 -8.67 9.61 -18.73
N LYS A 93 -7.45 9.86 -19.22
CA LYS A 93 -6.55 8.79 -19.66
C LYS A 93 -5.78 8.24 -18.48
N THR A 94 -5.87 6.93 -18.31
CA THR A 94 -5.18 6.20 -17.24
C THR A 94 -4.08 5.32 -17.82
N THR A 95 -2.89 5.41 -17.25
CA THR A 95 -1.73 4.59 -17.58
C THR A 95 -1.39 3.69 -16.38
N PRO A 96 -1.78 2.41 -16.39
CA PRO A 96 -1.43 1.45 -15.33
C PRO A 96 -0.03 0.88 -15.55
N PHE A 97 0.66 0.57 -14.45
CA PHE A 97 1.98 -0.07 -14.44
C PHE A 97 2.14 -0.98 -13.22
N ASN A 98 2.58 -2.21 -13.45
CA ASN A 98 2.83 -3.16 -12.36
C ASN A 98 4.19 -2.89 -11.75
N LEU A 99 4.22 -2.68 -10.43
CA LEU A 99 5.45 -2.42 -9.70
C LEU A 99 6.14 -3.72 -9.27
N ASN A 100 7.46 -3.65 -9.14
CA ASN A 100 8.25 -4.75 -8.62
C ASN A 100 7.84 -5.10 -7.17
N PRO A 101 7.58 -6.38 -6.85
CA PRO A 101 7.24 -6.81 -5.50
C PRO A 101 8.36 -6.59 -4.46
N GLU A 102 9.61 -6.36 -4.87
CA GLU A 102 10.75 -6.13 -3.97
C GLU A 102 10.95 -4.64 -3.61
N GLY A 103 10.21 -3.74 -4.25
CA GLY A 103 10.43 -2.29 -4.15
C GLY A 103 11.38 -1.79 -5.23
N SER A 104 11.12 -0.58 -5.72
CA SER A 104 11.80 -0.05 -6.89
C SER A 104 11.77 1.48 -6.94
N ARG A 105 12.65 2.05 -7.76
CA ARG A 105 12.58 3.45 -8.13
C ARG A 105 11.85 3.59 -9.46
N VAL A 106 10.75 4.33 -9.45
CA VAL A 106 9.89 4.51 -10.61
C VAL A 106 9.98 5.95 -11.08
N GLU A 107 10.29 6.15 -12.34
CA GLU A 107 10.37 7.47 -12.97
C GLU A 107 9.23 7.58 -13.98
N VAL A 108 8.31 8.52 -13.73
CA VAL A 108 7.15 8.79 -14.59
C VAL A 108 7.43 10.04 -15.41
N LYS A 109 7.36 9.91 -16.73
CA LYS A 109 7.61 10.99 -17.70
C LYS A 109 6.45 11.12 -18.67
N LYS A 110 6.20 12.34 -19.15
CA LYS A 110 5.26 12.61 -20.24
C LYS A 110 6.05 13.04 -21.47
N SER A 111 5.77 12.44 -22.62
CA SER A 111 6.27 12.90 -23.92
C SER A 111 5.08 13.11 -24.84
N GLY A 112 4.69 14.38 -25.00
CA GLY A 112 3.46 14.75 -25.71
C GLY A 112 2.22 14.25 -24.96
N ASP A 113 1.46 13.38 -25.61
CA ASP A 113 0.21 12.81 -25.07
C ASP A 113 0.40 11.39 -24.49
N VAL A 114 1.64 10.91 -24.44
CA VAL A 114 1.99 9.56 -23.97
C VAL A 114 2.75 9.65 -22.65
N ILE A 115 2.31 8.87 -21.67
CA ILE A 115 2.99 8.71 -20.38
C ILE A 115 3.90 7.48 -20.45
N TYR A 116 5.15 7.66 -20.08
CA TYR A 116 6.17 6.64 -19.98
C TYR A 116 6.49 6.40 -18.51
N ILE A 117 6.49 5.14 -18.10
CA ILE A 117 6.84 4.72 -16.75
C ILE A 117 8.07 3.84 -16.85
N LEU A 118 9.14 4.25 -16.19
CA LEU A 118 10.43 3.57 -16.18
C LEU A 118 10.70 3.09 -14.76
N GLU A 119 10.76 1.78 -14.58
CA GLU A 119 11.17 1.18 -13.32
C GLU A 119 12.67 0.85 -13.35
N ARG A 120 13.36 1.22 -12.28
CA ARG A 120 14.73 0.79 -12.00
C ARG A 120 14.71 0.08 -10.66
N GLU A 121 15.46 -1.01 -10.54
CA GLU A 121 15.69 -1.64 -9.25
C GLU A 121 16.23 -0.58 -8.28
N ALA A 122 15.68 -0.56 -7.07
CA ALA A 122 16.25 0.23 -6.00
C ALA A 122 17.65 -0.35 -5.78
N ASP A 123 18.71 0.46 -5.99
CA ASP A 123 20.11 0.04 -5.90
C ASP A 123 20.27 -1.07 -4.85
N SER A 124 20.45 -2.31 -5.32
CA SER A 124 21.14 -3.30 -4.52
C SER A 124 22.47 -2.65 -4.20
N LEU A 125 22.63 -2.22 -2.95
CA LEU A 125 23.90 -1.73 -2.41
C LEU A 125 25.00 -2.61 -2.99
N LEU A 126 25.72 -2.08 -3.98
CA LEU A 126 26.98 -2.64 -4.40
C LEU A 126 27.87 -2.57 -3.15
N GLU A 127 28.31 -3.78 -2.76
CA GLU A 127 29.12 -4.15 -1.61
C GLU A 127 30.17 -3.12 -1.15
#